data_AF-A0A9E8ZBM0-F1
#
_entry.id   AF-A0A9E8ZBM0-F1
#
_cell.length_a   1.000
_cell.length_b   1.000
_cell.length_c   1.000
_cell.angle_alpha   90.00
_cell.angle_beta   90.00
_cell.angle_gamma   90.00
#
_symmetry.space_group_name_H-M   'P 1'
#
loop_
_entity.id
_entity.type
_entity.pdbx_description
1 polymer ?
#
loop_
_entity_poly.entity_id
_entity_poly.type
_entity_poly.pdbx_seq_one_letter_code
_entity_poly.pdbx_strand_id
1 'polypeptide(L)'
;MSEYYLVDVRSITSKLPRSEFKVDELETLAQNILEANGLLSPLLLKQTGVDSYEVLAGDREYYAAVRAKEINPRAAEMVNAFIIPEDLEDAAIKQFAALHQTQTPTTLKPYTDASSPTEASTTIEQRMTNLESRLDAGLQEIKQSHQRDVQRLEQQITSLQQQIPQKVEPLEIFNAATAAELLQKMAIAGIRGKTAEKLIKNIEKARKQSPFTSFSDIVSRVDGLADKRMLTILDAWGGMY
;
A
#
# COMPACT_ATOMS: atom_id res chain seq x y z
N MET A 1 -39.42 4.47 -27.91
CA MET A 1 -38.01 4.00 -27.92
C MET A 1 -37.21 5.04 -28.68
N SER A 2 -36.00 5.39 -28.24
CA SER A 2 -35.11 6.29 -29.00
C SER A 2 -34.59 5.57 -30.24
N GLU A 3 -34.56 6.25 -31.38
CA GLU A 3 -34.16 5.66 -32.66
C GLU A 3 -32.86 6.30 -33.18
N TYR A 4 -31.99 5.52 -33.81
CA TYR A 4 -30.71 5.97 -34.34
C TYR A 4 -30.78 6.19 -35.85
N TYR A 5 -30.38 7.37 -36.32
CA TYR A 5 -30.41 7.74 -37.73
C TYR A 5 -29.18 8.56 -38.14
N LEU A 6 -28.97 8.62 -39.46
CA LEU A 6 -28.20 9.68 -40.08
C LEU A 6 -29.16 10.81 -40.44
N VAL A 7 -28.87 12.02 -39.96
CA VAL A 7 -29.72 13.20 -40.11
C VAL A 7 -28.97 14.27 -40.90
N ASP A 8 -29.61 14.93 -41.86
CA ASP A 8 -28.99 16.01 -42.62
C ASP A 8 -28.66 17.16 -41.66
N VAL A 9 -27.40 17.57 -41.61
CA VAL A 9 -26.94 18.67 -40.76
C VAL A 9 -27.75 19.96 -41.01
N ARG A 10 -28.26 20.18 -42.23
CA ARG A 10 -29.10 21.35 -42.57
C ARG A 10 -30.48 21.33 -41.93
N SER A 11 -30.97 20.16 -41.54
CA SER A 11 -32.28 19.99 -40.90
C SER A 11 -32.26 20.20 -39.38
N ILE A 12 -31.07 20.40 -38.80
CA ILE A 12 -30.86 20.49 -37.36
C ILE A 12 -30.69 21.96 -36.96
N THR A 13 -31.29 22.35 -35.84
CA THR A 13 -31.09 23.66 -35.20
C THR A 13 -30.62 23.49 -33.75
N SER A 14 -29.83 24.43 -33.26
CA SER A 14 -29.40 24.50 -31.85
C SER A 14 -29.98 25.77 -31.20
N LYS A 15 -30.30 25.68 -29.90
CA LYS A 15 -30.74 26.83 -29.09
C LYS A 15 -29.58 27.70 -28.63
N LEU A 16 -28.38 27.12 -28.51
CA LEU A 16 -27.19 27.84 -28.07
C LEU A 16 -26.55 28.52 -29.29
N PRO A 17 -26.11 29.78 -29.17
CA PRO A 17 -25.46 30.45 -30.28
C PRO A 17 -24.05 29.86 -30.49
N ARG A 18 -23.63 29.73 -31.76
CA ARG A 18 -22.27 29.30 -32.14
C ARG A 18 -21.20 30.02 -31.31
N SER A 19 -21.37 31.32 -31.03
CA SER A 19 -20.39 32.13 -30.32
C SER A 19 -19.97 31.61 -28.93
N GLU A 20 -20.74 30.72 -28.31
CA GLU A 20 -20.36 30.08 -27.04
C GLU A 20 -19.23 29.04 -27.18
N PHE A 21 -18.93 28.60 -28.40
CA PHE A 21 -17.93 27.56 -28.67
C PHE A 21 -16.68 28.14 -29.33
N LYS A 22 -15.50 27.71 -28.84
CA LYS A 22 -14.21 28.17 -29.38
C LYS A 22 -14.01 27.66 -30.80
N VAL A 23 -13.53 28.56 -31.66
CA VAL A 23 -13.31 28.27 -33.08
C VAL A 23 -12.34 27.10 -33.27
N ASP A 24 -11.21 27.11 -32.57
CA ASP A 24 -10.15 26.09 -32.73
C ASP A 24 -10.60 24.70 -32.28
N GLU A 25 -11.43 24.64 -31.23
CA GLU A 25 -11.99 23.38 -30.73
C GLU A 25 -12.99 22.78 -31.74
N LEU A 26 -13.80 23.63 -32.38
CA LEU A 26 -14.72 23.21 -33.44
C LEU A 26 -13.97 22.79 -34.71
N GLU A 27 -12.92 23.52 -35.10
CA GLU A 27 -12.08 23.16 -36.26
C GLU A 27 -11.44 21.79 -36.06
N THR A 28 -10.85 21.58 -34.88
CA THR A 28 -10.21 20.30 -34.53
C THR A 28 -11.21 19.16 -34.54
N LEU A 29 -12.39 19.35 -33.94
CA LEU A 29 -13.41 18.31 -33.92
C LEU A 29 -13.99 18.06 -35.33
N ALA A 30 -14.17 19.10 -36.15
CA ALA A 30 -14.63 18.96 -37.53
C ALA A 30 -13.67 18.10 -38.37
N GLN A 31 -12.37 18.33 -38.23
CA GLN A 31 -11.36 17.52 -38.90
C GLN A 31 -11.43 16.05 -38.44
N ASN A 32 -11.57 15.82 -37.13
CA ASN A 32 -11.71 14.47 -36.58
C ASN A 32 -12.99 13.77 -37.05
N ILE A 33 -14.11 14.50 -37.23
CA ILE A 33 -15.36 13.96 -37.78
C ILE A 33 -15.14 13.47 -39.21
N LEU A 34 -14.41 14.24 -40.03
CA LEU A 34 -14.10 13.86 -41.41
C LEU A 34 -13.18 12.64 -41.47
N GLU A 35 -12.18 12.56 -40.58
CA GLU A 35 -11.26 11.43 -40.50
C GLU A 35 -11.94 10.15 -40.00
N ALA A 36 -12.84 10.28 -39.01
CA ALA A 36 -13.59 9.17 -38.45
C ALA A 36 -14.84 8.78 -39.26
N ASN A 37 -15.20 9.56 -40.29
CA ASN A 37 -16.45 9.45 -41.05
C ASN A 37 -17.72 9.54 -40.17
N GLY A 38 -17.74 10.45 -39.19
CA GLY A 38 -18.90 10.69 -38.33
C GLY A 38 -18.54 11.08 -36.90
N LEU A 39 -19.55 11.35 -36.07
CA LEU A 39 -19.37 11.55 -34.64
C LEU A 39 -19.27 10.19 -33.93
N LEU A 40 -18.41 10.07 -32.93
CA LEU A 40 -18.41 8.89 -32.04
C LEU A 40 -19.40 9.04 -30.88
N SER A 41 -19.79 10.28 -30.57
CA SER A 41 -20.87 10.62 -29.65
C SER A 41 -22.02 11.19 -30.49
N PRO A 42 -23.04 10.39 -30.84
CA PRO A 42 -24.16 10.85 -31.65
C PRO A 42 -24.92 12.00 -30.97
N LEU A 43 -25.47 12.91 -31.77
CA LEU A 43 -26.30 14.00 -31.26
C LEU A 43 -27.58 13.46 -30.62
N LEU A 44 -28.08 14.13 -29.57
CA LEU A 44 -29.43 13.90 -29.10
C LEU A 44 -30.34 14.97 -29.70
N LEU A 45 -31.33 14.54 -30.47
CA LEU A 45 -32.24 15.42 -31.17
C LEU A 45 -33.68 15.14 -30.74
N LYS A 46 -34.51 16.18 -30.72
CA LYS A 46 -35.96 16.02 -30.77
C LYS A 46 -36.46 16.41 -32.16
N GLN A 47 -37.48 15.72 -32.62
CA GLN A 47 -38.15 16.05 -33.88
C GLN A 47 -39.09 17.24 -33.67
N THR A 48 -38.96 18.28 -34.50
CA THR A 48 -39.79 19.49 -34.45
C THR A 48 -40.74 19.62 -35.65
N GLY A 49 -40.58 18.75 -36.65
CA GLY A 49 -41.37 18.73 -37.89
C GLY A 49 -41.03 17.50 -38.75
N VAL A 50 -41.56 17.46 -39.98
CA VAL A 50 -41.44 16.28 -40.86
C VAL A 50 -39.98 15.90 -41.11
N ASP A 51 -39.11 16.88 -41.35
CA ASP A 51 -37.65 16.71 -41.50
C ASP A 51 -36.92 17.87 -40.81
N SER A 52 -37.32 18.20 -39.59
CA SER A 52 -36.66 19.23 -38.80
C SER A 52 -36.42 18.77 -37.38
N TYR A 53 -35.24 19.09 -36.86
CA TYR A 53 -34.77 18.60 -35.58
C TYR A 53 -34.15 19.74 -34.78
N GLU A 54 -34.30 19.66 -33.46
CA GLU A 54 -33.65 20.57 -32.53
C GLU A 54 -32.72 19.78 -31.62
N VAL A 55 -31.52 20.31 -31.37
CA VAL A 55 -30.54 19.71 -30.46
C VAL A 55 -31.07 19.74 -29.03
N LEU A 56 -31.16 18.57 -28.41
CA LEU A 56 -31.39 18.38 -26.97
C LEU A 56 -30.06 18.37 -26.20
N ALA A 57 -29.04 17.72 -26.76
CA ALA A 57 -27.69 17.69 -26.21
C ALA A 57 -26.65 17.43 -27.31
N GLY A 58 -25.46 18.03 -27.14
CA GLY A 58 -24.36 17.94 -28.10
C GLY A 58 -24.22 19.17 -29.01
N ASP A 59 -24.53 20.37 -28.52
CA ASP A 59 -24.49 21.60 -29.32
C ASP A 59 -23.11 21.90 -29.91
N ARG A 60 -22.03 21.60 -29.17
CA ARG A 60 -20.66 21.74 -29.66
C ARG A 60 -20.38 20.78 -30.82
N GLU A 61 -20.80 19.53 -30.67
CA GLU A 61 -20.67 18.47 -31.68
C GLU A 61 -21.49 18.82 -32.93
N TYR A 62 -22.69 19.39 -32.76
CA TYR A 62 -23.51 19.91 -33.86
C TYR A 62 -22.75 21.01 -34.62
N TYR A 63 -22.21 22.01 -33.94
CA TYR A 63 -21.45 23.06 -34.61
C TYR A 63 -20.16 22.56 -35.27
N ALA A 64 -19.53 21.53 -34.72
CA ALA A 64 -18.41 20.86 -35.37
C ALA A 64 -18.84 20.08 -36.62
N ALA A 65 -20.01 19.46 -36.62
CA ALA A 65 -20.58 18.80 -37.79
C ALA A 65 -20.94 19.82 -38.90
N VAL A 66 -21.50 20.99 -38.52
CA VAL A 66 -21.70 22.12 -39.44
C VAL A 66 -20.36 22.54 -40.06
N ARG A 67 -19.33 22.68 -39.23
CA ARG A 67 -17.99 23.05 -39.70
C ARG A 67 -17.36 21.99 -40.61
N ALA A 68 -17.53 20.70 -40.29
CA ALA A 68 -17.09 19.59 -41.13
C ALA A 68 -17.76 19.62 -42.51
N LYS A 69 -19.05 19.96 -42.57
CA LYS A 69 -19.81 20.15 -43.82
C LYS A 69 -19.30 21.33 -44.64
N GLU A 70 -18.87 22.41 -44.00
CA GLU A 70 -18.24 23.54 -44.71
C GLU A 70 -16.90 23.14 -45.34
N ILE A 71 -16.11 22.32 -44.64
CA ILE A 71 -14.80 21.83 -45.12
C ILE A 71 -14.99 20.84 -46.29
N ASN A 72 -15.86 19.84 -46.12
CA ASN A 72 -16.16 18.84 -47.15
C ASN A 72 -17.66 18.51 -47.18
N PRO A 73 -18.44 19.18 -48.05
CA PRO A 73 -19.89 19.04 -48.08
C PRO A 73 -20.39 17.63 -48.39
N ARG A 74 -19.63 16.83 -49.14
CA ARG A 74 -20.03 15.46 -49.51
C ARG A 74 -19.78 14.46 -48.39
N ALA A 75 -18.71 14.64 -47.64
CA ALA A 75 -18.32 13.71 -46.57
C ALA A 75 -19.09 13.95 -45.25
N ALA A 76 -19.54 15.18 -45.01
CA ALA A 76 -20.23 15.59 -43.79
C ALA A 76 -21.64 16.17 -44.06
N GLU A 77 -22.34 15.65 -45.08
CA GLU A 77 -23.73 16.05 -45.36
C GLU A 77 -24.67 15.66 -44.22
N MET A 78 -24.46 14.45 -43.69
CA MET A 78 -25.27 13.80 -42.67
C MET A 78 -24.45 13.59 -41.39
N VAL A 79 -25.12 13.59 -40.25
CA VAL A 79 -24.54 13.32 -38.93
C VAL A 79 -25.35 12.25 -38.22
N ASN A 80 -24.68 11.40 -37.46
CA ASN A 80 -25.34 10.40 -36.64
C ASN A 80 -25.98 11.01 -35.40
N ALA A 81 -27.22 10.62 -35.14
CA ALA A 81 -28.02 11.15 -34.05
C ALA A 81 -29.03 10.12 -33.52
N PHE A 82 -29.43 10.30 -32.27
CA PHE A 82 -30.61 9.67 -31.70
C PHE A 82 -31.78 10.65 -31.72
N ILE A 83 -32.91 10.23 -32.27
CA ILE A 83 -34.19 10.93 -32.18
C ILE A 83 -34.88 10.47 -30.89
N ILE A 84 -35.07 11.40 -29.97
CA ILE A 84 -35.59 11.15 -28.63
C ILE A 84 -37.07 11.54 -28.56
N PRO A 85 -37.96 10.60 -28.20
CA PRO A 85 -39.36 10.90 -27.87
C PRO A 85 -39.48 11.85 -26.67
N GLU A 86 -40.52 12.69 -26.66
CA GLU A 86 -40.75 13.72 -25.62
C GLU A 86 -40.77 13.14 -24.20
N ASP A 87 -41.34 11.94 -24.02
CA ASP A 87 -41.43 11.25 -22.72
C ASP A 87 -40.08 10.74 -22.19
N LEU A 88 -39.03 10.72 -23.03
CA LEU A 88 -37.70 10.21 -22.70
C LEU A 88 -36.61 11.29 -22.68
N GLU A 89 -36.92 12.56 -23.00
CA GLU A 89 -35.92 13.63 -23.11
C GLU A 89 -35.08 13.78 -21.84
N ASP A 90 -35.73 13.89 -20.68
CA ASP A 90 -35.06 14.06 -19.39
C ASP A 90 -34.10 12.91 -19.07
N ALA A 91 -34.50 11.68 -19.38
CA ALA A 91 -33.68 10.49 -19.13
C ALA A 91 -32.47 10.46 -20.07
N ALA A 92 -32.68 10.78 -21.35
CA ALA A 92 -31.63 10.82 -22.36
C ALA A 92 -30.61 11.93 -22.06
N ILE A 93 -31.05 13.13 -21.67
CA ILE A 93 -30.18 14.25 -21.29
C ILE A 93 -29.35 13.89 -20.05
N LYS A 94 -29.97 13.29 -19.02
CA LYS A 94 -29.24 12.82 -17.82
C LYS A 94 -28.19 11.77 -18.17
N GLN A 95 -28.53 10.82 -19.04
CA GLN A 95 -27.59 9.80 -19.49
C GLN A 95 -26.44 10.42 -20.29
N PHE A 96 -26.73 11.32 -21.22
CA PHE A 96 -25.74 12.04 -22.00
C PHE A 96 -24.78 12.80 -21.08
N ALA A 97 -25.30 13.56 -20.11
CA ALA A 97 -24.48 14.28 -19.14
C ALA A 97 -23.60 13.33 -18.32
N ALA A 98 -24.12 12.20 -17.84
CA ALA A 98 -23.36 11.23 -17.06
C ALA A 98 -22.21 10.59 -17.87
N LEU A 99 -22.40 10.33 -19.18
CA LEU A 99 -21.37 9.79 -20.06
C LEU A 99 -20.28 10.84 -20.39
N HIS A 100 -20.64 12.12 -20.45
CA HIS A 100 -19.72 13.21 -20.75
C HIS A 100 -19.04 13.79 -19.50
N GLN A 101 -19.51 13.48 -18.29
CA GLN A 101 -18.85 13.83 -17.02
C GLN A 101 -17.45 13.20 -16.88
N THR A 102 -17.13 12.18 -17.67
CA THR A 102 -15.79 11.55 -17.71
C THR A 102 -14.78 12.25 -18.64
N GLN A 103 -15.13 13.38 -19.27
CA GLN A 103 -14.23 14.11 -20.15
C GLN A 103 -13.78 15.46 -19.54
N THR A 104 -13.18 15.43 -18.35
CA THR A 104 -11.88 16.11 -18.30
C THR A 104 -10.92 15.21 -19.08
N PRO A 105 -10.12 15.75 -20.02
CA PRO A 105 -9.08 14.95 -20.62
C PRO A 105 -8.25 14.39 -19.45
N THR A 106 -8.33 13.08 -19.25
CA THR A 106 -7.23 12.34 -18.67
C THR A 106 -6.10 12.53 -19.66
N THR A 107 -5.44 13.66 -19.51
CA THR A 107 -4.18 13.93 -20.12
C THR A 107 -3.28 12.93 -19.42
N LEU A 108 -3.07 11.76 -20.03
CA LEU A 108 -1.81 11.06 -19.86
C LEU A 108 -0.74 12.03 -20.37
N LYS A 109 -0.27 12.94 -19.51
CA LYS A 109 0.99 13.63 -19.72
C LYS A 109 1.84 13.58 -18.45
N PRO A 110 3.16 13.42 -18.63
CA PRO A 110 4.10 13.18 -17.55
C PRO A 110 4.15 14.38 -16.62
N TYR A 111 4.47 14.10 -15.36
CA TYR A 111 4.96 15.03 -14.33
C TYR A 111 5.49 16.36 -14.88
N THR A 112 4.87 17.50 -14.53
CA THR A 112 5.54 18.81 -14.39
C THR A 112 4.63 19.83 -13.70
N ASP A 113 5.25 20.69 -12.90
CA ASP A 113 4.74 21.39 -11.71
C ASP A 113 3.83 22.64 -11.92
N ALA A 114 3.03 22.89 -10.86
CA ALA A 114 2.66 24.19 -10.25
C ALA A 114 1.55 25.14 -10.83
N SER A 115 0.42 25.18 -10.08
CA SER A 115 -0.30 26.36 -9.50
C SER A 115 -1.13 27.32 -10.39
N SER A 116 -2.47 27.43 -10.27
CA SER A 116 -3.22 28.14 -9.19
C SER A 116 -4.79 27.96 -9.32
N PRO A 117 -5.63 28.19 -8.27
CA PRO A 117 -5.65 27.39 -7.04
C PRO A 117 -7.02 27.10 -6.38
N THR A 118 -8.22 27.51 -6.82
CA THR A 118 -9.39 27.56 -5.87
C THR A 118 -10.47 26.46 -6.02
N GLU A 119 -10.91 26.10 -7.23
CA GLU A 119 -11.95 25.06 -7.40
C GLU A 119 -11.37 23.66 -7.60
N ALA A 120 -10.14 23.60 -8.14
CA ALA A 120 -9.32 22.40 -8.04
C ALA A 120 -9.02 22.08 -6.57
N SER A 121 -8.84 23.08 -5.70
CA SER A 121 -8.55 22.85 -4.28
C SER A 121 -9.67 22.09 -3.60
N THR A 122 -10.93 22.46 -3.73
CA THR A 122 -12.01 21.77 -2.99
C THR A 122 -12.19 20.31 -3.43
N THR A 123 -12.02 20.02 -4.72
CA THR A 123 -12.12 18.64 -5.24
C THR A 123 -10.86 17.82 -4.92
N ILE A 124 -9.68 18.44 -5.01
CA ILE A 124 -8.41 17.83 -4.60
C ILE A 124 -8.40 17.60 -3.09
N GLU A 125 -8.86 18.57 -2.29
CA GLU A 125 -8.98 18.51 -0.83
C GLU A 125 -9.94 17.40 -0.43
N GLN A 126 -11.11 17.28 -1.06
CA GLN A 126 -12.02 16.16 -0.78
C GLN A 126 -11.40 14.80 -1.10
N ARG A 127 -10.68 14.68 -2.23
CA ARG A 127 -9.94 13.45 -2.56
C ARG A 127 -8.78 13.22 -1.60
N MET A 128 -8.08 14.27 -1.18
CA MET A 128 -6.94 14.21 -0.28
C MET A 128 -7.38 13.84 1.13
N THR A 129 -8.44 14.42 1.66
CA THR A 129 -9.06 14.01 2.93
C THR A 129 -9.52 12.54 2.88
N ASN A 130 -10.08 12.09 1.76
CA ASN A 130 -10.43 10.68 1.61
C ASN A 130 -9.19 9.76 1.58
N LEU A 131 -8.14 10.17 0.87
CA LEU A 131 -6.88 9.44 0.81
C LEU A 131 -6.16 9.42 2.16
N GLU A 132 -6.13 10.54 2.88
CA GLU A 132 -5.59 10.68 4.24
C GLU A 132 -6.34 9.78 5.20
N SER A 133 -7.68 9.80 5.18
CA SER A 133 -8.49 8.92 6.03
C SER A 133 -8.22 7.44 5.75
N ARG A 134 -8.06 7.06 4.48
CA ARG A 134 -7.74 5.67 4.09
C ARG A 134 -6.30 5.29 4.46
N LEU A 135 -5.35 6.21 4.34
CA LEU A 135 -3.96 6.02 4.75
C LEU A 135 -3.85 5.87 6.26
N ASP A 136 -4.52 6.72 7.04
CA ASP A 136 -4.55 6.66 8.49
C ASP A 136 -5.16 5.35 8.97
N ALA A 137 -6.27 4.92 8.37
CA ALA A 137 -6.88 3.62 8.66
C ALA A 137 -5.91 2.47 8.37
N GLY A 138 -5.25 2.48 7.21
CA GLY A 138 -4.26 1.46 6.84
C GLY A 138 -3.03 1.46 7.75
N LEU A 139 -2.52 2.63 8.15
CA LEU A 139 -1.41 2.76 9.08
C LEU A 139 -1.79 2.29 10.48
N GLN A 140 -3.00 2.58 10.94
CA GLN A 140 -3.50 2.06 12.21
C GLN A 140 -3.64 0.53 12.18
N GLU A 141 -4.15 -0.03 11.08
CA GLU A 141 -4.26 -1.48 10.91
C GLU A 141 -2.90 -2.16 10.90
N ILE A 142 -1.93 -1.63 10.15
CA ILE A 142 -0.55 -2.12 10.13
C ILE A 142 0.08 -2.02 11.52
N LYS A 143 -0.07 -0.89 12.21
CA LYS A 143 0.45 -0.70 13.56
C LYS A 143 -0.14 -1.70 14.55
N GLN A 144 -1.45 -1.94 14.48
CA GLN A 144 -2.12 -2.94 15.31
C GLN A 144 -1.65 -4.36 14.99
N SER A 145 -1.52 -4.71 13.71
CA SER A 145 -0.98 -6.02 13.29
C SER A 145 0.42 -6.22 13.83
N HIS A 146 1.30 -5.24 13.60
CA HIS A 146 2.68 -5.29 14.08
C HIS A 146 2.76 -5.40 15.60
N GLN A 147 1.90 -4.69 16.34
CA GLN A 147 1.87 -4.78 17.79
C GLN A 147 1.44 -6.17 18.29
N ARG A 148 0.48 -6.83 17.60
CA ARG A 148 0.09 -8.21 17.90
C ARG A 148 1.22 -9.19 17.58
N ASP A 149 1.90 -9.00 16.46
CA ASP A 149 3.00 -9.86 16.05
C ASP A 149 4.18 -9.76 17.03
N VAL A 150 4.53 -8.54 17.46
CA VAL A 150 5.55 -8.31 18.50
C VAL A 150 5.17 -9.03 19.80
N GLN A 151 3.94 -8.87 20.28
CA GLN A 151 3.48 -9.54 21.51
C GLN A 151 3.54 -11.07 21.38
N ARG A 152 3.18 -11.61 20.21
CA ARG A 152 3.25 -13.05 19.93
C ARG A 152 4.69 -13.54 19.93
N LEU A 153 5.61 -12.80 19.31
CA LEU A 153 7.03 -13.12 19.27
C LEU A 153 7.64 -13.06 20.68
N GLU A 154 7.31 -12.04 21.48
CA GLU A 154 7.76 -11.93 22.88
C GLU A 154 7.29 -13.12 23.73
N GLN A 155 6.03 -13.55 23.56
CA GLN A 155 5.52 -14.75 24.23
C GLN A 155 6.26 -16.02 23.79
N GLN A 156 6.53 -16.16 22.49
CA GLN A 156 7.32 -17.28 21.97
C GLN A 156 8.74 -17.28 22.52
N ILE A 157 9.43 -16.14 22.51
CA ILE A 157 10.77 -15.98 23.08
C ILE A 157 10.76 -16.35 24.57
N THR A 158 9.79 -15.85 25.34
CA THR A 158 9.68 -16.16 26.76
C THR A 158 9.47 -17.65 27.00
N SER A 159 8.61 -18.29 26.22
CA SER A 159 8.36 -19.74 26.31
C SER A 159 9.60 -20.57 25.96
N LEU A 160 10.33 -20.17 24.92
CA LEU A 160 11.59 -20.81 24.52
C LEU A 160 12.66 -20.60 25.59
N GLN A 161 12.78 -19.40 26.16
CA GLN A 161 13.69 -19.11 27.26
C GLN A 161 13.41 -19.97 28.50
N GLN A 162 12.13 -20.25 28.80
CA GLN A 162 11.76 -21.17 29.89
C GLN A 162 12.07 -22.64 29.57
N GLN A 163 12.01 -23.02 28.29
CA GLN A 163 12.31 -24.38 27.84
C GLN A 163 13.80 -24.64 27.65
N ILE A 164 14.61 -23.59 27.52
CA ILE A 164 16.08 -23.71 27.48
C ILE A 164 16.57 -23.79 28.94
N PRO A 165 17.14 -24.94 29.38
CA PRO A 165 17.86 -24.98 30.64
C PRO A 165 18.94 -23.89 30.59
N GLN A 166 19.02 -23.00 31.60
CA GLN A 166 20.06 -21.98 31.65
C GLN A 166 21.43 -22.65 31.50
N LYS A 167 22.04 -22.54 30.31
CA LYS A 167 23.43 -22.91 30.04
C LYS A 167 24.32 -21.91 30.77
N VAL A 168 24.41 -22.02 32.09
CA VAL A 168 25.45 -21.30 32.82
C VAL A 168 26.76 -21.98 32.44
N GLU A 169 27.66 -21.25 31.80
CA GLU A 169 28.95 -21.83 31.42
C GLU A 169 29.68 -22.28 32.68
N PRO A 170 30.25 -23.50 32.72
CA PRO A 170 30.99 -23.99 33.88
C PRO A 170 32.04 -22.99 34.41
N LEU A 171 32.68 -22.22 33.52
CA LEU A 171 33.66 -21.20 33.88
C LEU A 171 33.03 -20.03 34.68
N GLU A 172 31.82 -19.60 34.32
CA GLU A 172 31.08 -18.58 35.04
C GLU A 172 30.69 -19.05 36.45
N ILE A 173 30.32 -20.33 36.59
CA ILE A 173 30.04 -20.93 37.90
C ILE A 173 31.27 -20.83 38.81
N PHE A 174 32.47 -21.13 38.32
CA PHE A 174 33.70 -21.00 39.13
C PHE A 174 33.97 -19.55 39.55
N ASN A 175 33.67 -18.58 38.68
CA ASN A 175 33.93 -17.17 38.95
C ASN A 175 32.87 -16.50 39.84
N ALA A 176 31.58 -16.80 39.64
CA ALA A 176 30.47 -16.05 40.22
C ALA A 176 29.68 -16.80 41.31
N ALA A 177 29.69 -18.13 41.33
CA ALA A 177 28.81 -18.88 42.23
C ALA A 177 29.21 -18.75 43.71
N THR A 178 28.23 -18.73 44.60
CA THR A 178 28.44 -18.72 46.06
C THR A 178 28.98 -20.07 46.55
N ALA A 179 29.52 -20.11 47.76
CA ALA A 179 29.98 -21.37 48.37
C ALA A 179 28.88 -22.44 48.45
N ALA A 180 27.64 -22.03 48.71
CA ALA A 180 26.49 -22.95 48.77
C ALA A 180 26.14 -23.53 47.38
N GLU A 181 26.15 -22.68 46.34
CA GLU A 181 25.90 -23.10 44.96
C GLU A 181 27.03 -24.01 44.44
N LEU A 182 28.29 -23.68 44.73
CA LEU A 182 29.43 -24.54 44.40
C LEU A 182 29.33 -25.90 45.10
N LEU A 183 28.88 -25.95 46.37
CA LEU A 183 28.71 -27.20 47.09
C LEU A 183 27.63 -28.08 46.43
N GLN A 184 26.51 -27.50 46.02
CA GLN A 184 25.47 -28.22 45.29
C GLN A 184 25.98 -28.74 43.95
N LYS A 185 26.70 -27.91 43.19
CA LYS A 185 27.28 -28.28 41.89
C LYS A 185 28.38 -29.34 42.01
N MET A 186 29.22 -29.28 43.05
CA MET A 186 30.23 -30.30 43.35
C MET A 186 29.58 -31.64 43.74
N ALA A 187 28.45 -31.61 44.46
CA ALA A 187 27.72 -32.82 44.84
C ALA A 187 27.10 -33.54 43.63
N ILE A 188 26.74 -32.81 42.56
CA ILE A 188 26.29 -33.37 41.27
C ILE A 188 27.45 -34.09 40.59
N ALA A 189 28.67 -33.57 40.68
CA ALA A 189 29.89 -34.22 40.19
C ALA A 189 30.40 -35.36 41.10
N GLY A 190 29.62 -35.76 42.12
CA GLY A 190 30.00 -36.82 43.07
C GLY A 190 31.04 -36.44 44.11
N ILE A 191 31.41 -35.15 44.21
CA ILE A 191 32.40 -34.64 45.16
C ILE A 191 31.66 -34.11 46.40
N ARG A 192 31.85 -34.75 47.56
CA ARG A 192 31.12 -34.43 48.80
C ARG A 192 32.04 -34.34 50.02
N GLY A 193 31.51 -33.78 51.11
CA GLY A 193 32.18 -33.70 52.42
C GLY A 193 33.43 -32.81 52.42
N LYS A 194 34.42 -33.16 53.26
CA LYS A 194 35.63 -32.36 53.48
C LYS A 194 36.43 -32.05 52.20
N THR A 195 36.38 -32.94 51.21
CA THR A 195 37.04 -32.72 49.92
C THR A 195 36.37 -31.59 49.12
N ALA A 196 35.04 -31.54 49.09
CA ALA A 196 34.30 -30.46 48.44
C ALA A 196 34.56 -29.12 49.15
N GLU A 197 34.50 -29.08 50.47
CA GLU A 197 34.76 -27.87 51.25
C GLU A 197 36.18 -27.31 51.05
N LYS A 198 37.19 -28.19 50.98
CA LYS A 198 38.58 -27.79 50.72
C LYS A 198 38.73 -27.19 49.33
N LEU A 199 38.13 -27.82 48.31
CA LEU A 199 38.16 -27.32 46.94
C LEU A 199 37.45 -25.98 46.79
N ILE A 200 36.27 -25.82 47.39
CA ILE A 200 35.50 -24.56 47.35
C ILE A 200 36.32 -23.42 47.99
N LYS A 201 36.93 -23.65 49.16
CA LYS A 201 37.81 -22.67 49.80
C LYS A 201 39.00 -22.28 48.92
N ASN A 202 39.59 -23.24 48.22
CA ASN A 202 40.70 -23.00 47.31
C ASN A 202 40.27 -22.23 46.06
N ILE A 203 39.10 -22.55 45.49
CA ILE A 203 38.48 -21.82 44.37
C ILE A 203 38.20 -20.37 44.76
N GLU A 204 37.57 -20.14 45.92
CA GLU A 204 37.28 -18.80 46.42
C GLU A 204 38.54 -17.98 46.67
N LYS A 205 39.59 -18.61 47.22
CA LYS A 205 40.88 -17.96 47.44
C LYS A 205 41.54 -17.57 46.12
N ALA A 206 41.53 -18.47 45.13
CA ALA A 206 42.12 -18.23 43.82
C ALA A 206 41.37 -17.13 43.06
N ARG A 207 40.04 -17.20 42.94
CA ARG A 207 39.25 -16.20 42.20
C ARG A 207 39.24 -14.81 42.83
N LYS A 208 39.46 -14.69 44.15
CA LYS A 208 39.61 -13.40 44.84
C LYS A 208 40.85 -12.61 44.38
N GLN A 209 41.88 -13.29 43.88
CA GLN A 209 43.08 -12.64 43.36
C GLN A 209 42.84 -12.10 41.94
N SER A 210 42.17 -12.90 41.11
CA SER A 210 41.69 -12.52 39.78
C SER A 210 40.71 -13.59 39.28
N PRO A 211 39.71 -13.22 38.46
CA PRO A 211 38.81 -14.18 37.84
C PRO A 211 39.59 -15.17 36.97
N PHE A 212 39.09 -16.39 36.88
CA PHE A 212 39.64 -17.43 36.01
C PHE A 212 39.32 -17.11 34.55
N THR A 213 40.31 -17.28 33.68
CA THR A 213 40.19 -17.01 32.25
C THR A 213 39.99 -18.28 31.41
N SER A 214 40.33 -19.45 31.96
CA SER A 214 40.18 -20.73 31.28
C SER A 214 40.15 -21.90 32.29
N PHE A 215 39.78 -23.10 31.83
CA PHE A 215 39.81 -24.30 32.68
C PHE A 215 41.23 -24.70 33.08
N SER A 216 42.21 -24.50 32.20
CA SER A 216 43.63 -24.72 32.52
C SER A 216 44.11 -23.78 33.62
N ASP A 217 43.63 -22.52 33.62
CA ASP A 217 43.93 -21.55 34.67
C ASP A 217 43.38 -22.02 36.03
N ILE A 218 42.15 -22.55 36.07
CA ILE A 218 41.55 -23.13 37.29
C ILE A 218 42.41 -24.28 37.82
N VAL A 219 42.75 -25.26 36.98
CA VAL A 219 43.57 -26.42 37.39
C VAL A 219 44.93 -25.97 37.94
N SER A 220 45.55 -24.95 37.33
CA SER A 220 46.87 -24.47 37.76
C SER A 220 46.83 -23.73 39.11
N ARG A 221 45.73 -23.05 39.43
CA ARG A 221 45.62 -22.16 40.61
C ARG A 221 44.89 -22.80 41.78
N VAL A 222 44.04 -23.80 41.54
CA VAL A 222 43.24 -24.46 42.57
C VAL A 222 43.95 -25.74 43.04
N ASP A 223 44.61 -25.63 44.19
CA ASP A 223 45.27 -26.78 44.81
C ASP A 223 44.27 -27.93 45.11
N GLY A 224 44.62 -29.14 44.69
CA GLY A 224 43.80 -30.35 44.82
C GLY A 224 42.80 -30.60 43.68
N LEU A 225 42.75 -29.74 42.67
CA LEU A 225 41.92 -29.90 41.47
C LEU A 225 42.78 -30.28 40.26
N ALA A 226 42.89 -31.58 39.95
CA ALA A 226 43.63 -32.08 38.79
C ALA A 226 42.74 -32.16 37.52
N ASP A 227 43.37 -32.21 36.34
CA ASP A 227 42.69 -32.29 35.02
C ASP A 227 41.58 -33.34 34.97
N LYS A 228 41.85 -34.55 35.48
CA LYS A 228 40.88 -35.65 35.48
C LYS A 228 39.62 -35.31 36.30
N ARG A 229 39.78 -34.62 37.43
CA ARG A 229 38.66 -34.17 38.26
C ARG A 229 37.93 -33.00 37.62
N MET A 230 38.66 -32.10 36.98
CA MET A 230 38.07 -31.00 36.23
C MET A 230 37.18 -31.52 35.10
N LEU A 231 37.63 -32.52 34.34
CA LEU A 231 36.83 -33.21 33.33
C LEU A 231 35.58 -33.87 33.92
N THR A 232 35.70 -34.55 35.07
CA THR A 232 34.52 -35.14 35.75
C THR A 232 33.48 -34.08 36.15
N ILE A 233 33.94 -32.91 36.59
CA ILE A 233 33.05 -31.79 36.92
C ILE A 233 32.39 -31.24 35.65
N LEU A 234 33.15 -31.05 34.58
CA LEU A 234 32.65 -30.55 33.30
C LEU A 234 31.65 -31.53 32.67
N ASP A 235 31.91 -32.83 32.70
CA ASP A 235 30.98 -33.87 32.20
C ASP A 235 29.68 -33.88 33.03
N ALA A 236 29.78 -33.78 34.36
CA ALA A 236 28.61 -33.73 35.23
C ALA A 236 27.79 -32.45 35.10
N TRP A 237 28.43 -31.32 34.75
CA TRP A 237 27.76 -30.04 34.56
C TRP A 237 27.27 -29.83 33.12
N GLY A 238 27.92 -30.45 32.14
CA GLY A 238 27.58 -30.40 30.72
C GLY A 238 26.62 -31.49 30.25
N GLY A 239 26.41 -32.55 31.05
CA GLY A 239 25.52 -33.67 30.76
C GLY A 239 24.04 -33.48 31.13
N MET A 240 23.60 -32.27 31.53
CA MET A 240 22.18 -31.95 31.67
C MET A 240 21.65 -31.35 30.36
N TYR A 241 21.20 -32.23 29.46
CA TYR A 241 20.26 -31.93 28.37
C TYR A 241 19.07 -32.88 28.47
#